data_AF-A0A497PQN6-F1
#
_entry.id   AF-A0A497PQN6-F1
#
_cell.length_a   1.000
_cell.length_b   1.000
_cell.length_c   1.000
_cell.angle_alpha   90.00
_cell.angle_beta   90.00
_cell.angle_gamma   90.00
#
_symmetry.space_group_name_H-M   'P 1'
#
loop_
_entity.id
_entity.type
_entity.pdbx_description
1 polymer ?
#
loop_
_entity_poly.entity_id
_entity_poly.type
_entity_poly.pdbx_seq_one_letter_code
_entity_poly.pdbx_strand_id
1 'polypeptide(L)'
;MNDRLDKEVVELIRLVTDAGPDGIPLQKVLEKAGTSTRNRLLLQTAIDSALDLGLLDKIVGFPKYIDGVPFGDEIWILRVTTDKEREWFRNLPDEEKAVLRILQSTTTDGRIGSIREETLLLMLKNRGFDLEFVPIVPNKVEDEFTLEDKRLVRWFYLVPSNPPS
;
A
#
# COMPACT_ATOMS: atom_id res chain seq x y z
N MET A 1 22.46 9.30 5.82
CA MET A 1 21.25 8.61 6.31
C MET A 1 21.18 8.79 7.83
N ASN A 2 19.99 9.02 8.38
CA ASN A 2 19.81 9.35 9.80
C ASN A 2 19.82 8.05 10.61
N ASP A 3 20.87 7.79 11.40
CA ASP A 3 21.08 6.54 12.16
C ASP A 3 19.85 6.09 12.97
N ARG A 4 19.02 7.04 13.42
CA ARG A 4 17.77 6.75 14.11
C ARG A 4 16.67 6.19 13.20
N LEU A 5 16.54 6.69 11.98
CA LEU A 5 15.57 6.20 11.00
C LEU A 5 15.94 4.80 10.54
N ASP A 6 17.23 4.57 10.26
CA ASP A 6 17.71 3.27 9.79
C ASP A 6 17.45 2.17 10.84
N LYS A 7 17.67 2.48 12.11
CA LYS A 7 17.32 1.58 13.23
C LYS A 7 15.82 1.29 13.29
N GLU A 8 14.98 2.31 13.09
CA GLU A 8 13.52 2.13 13.09
C GLU A 8 13.07 1.26 11.91
N VAL A 9 13.65 1.44 10.71
CA VAL A 9 13.37 0.61 9.54
C VAL A 9 13.74 -0.86 9.81
N VAL A 10 14.90 -1.12 10.42
CA VAL A 10 15.33 -2.48 10.77
C VAL A 10 14.36 -3.12 11.78
N GLU A 11 13.99 -2.39 12.83
CA GLU A 11 13.03 -2.85 13.84
C GLU A 11 11.63 -3.10 13.25
N LEU A 12 11.19 -2.26 12.32
CA LEU A 12 9.94 -2.44 11.59
C LEU A 12 9.98 -3.72 10.74
N ILE A 13 11.04 -3.92 9.94
CA ILE A 13 11.18 -5.12 9.10
C ILE A 13 11.18 -6.38 9.96
N ARG A 14 11.90 -6.36 11.08
CA ARG A 14 11.90 -7.48 12.03
C ARG A 14 10.50 -7.76 12.58
N LEU A 15 9.77 -6.74 13.02
CA LEU A 15 8.40 -6.89 13.50
C LEU A 15 7.48 -7.53 12.46
N VAL A 16 7.55 -7.09 11.20
CA VAL A 16 6.72 -7.66 10.13
C VAL A 16 7.18 -9.08 9.79
N THR A 17 8.48 -9.36 9.83
CA THR A 17 9.04 -10.71 9.62
C THR A 17 8.55 -11.70 10.68
N ASP A 18 8.58 -11.28 11.95
CA ASP A 18 8.16 -12.10 13.10
C ASP A 18 6.64 -12.40 13.06
N ALA A 19 5.85 -11.58 12.36
CA ALA A 19 4.43 -11.83 12.13
C ALA A 19 4.15 -12.92 11.07
N GLY A 20 5.15 -13.30 10.28
CA GLY A 20 5.05 -14.34 9.27
C GLY A 20 4.67 -13.84 7.87
N PRO A 21 4.46 -14.76 6.92
CA PRO A 21 4.30 -14.45 5.50
C PRO A 21 3.01 -13.69 5.19
N ASP A 22 1.97 -13.79 6.03
CA ASP A 22 0.72 -13.06 5.86
C ASP A 22 0.84 -11.58 6.27
N GLY A 23 1.94 -11.23 6.94
CA GLY A 23 2.20 -9.87 7.40
C GLY A 23 1.43 -9.51 8.67
N ILE A 24 1.34 -8.21 8.95
CA ILE A 24 0.73 -7.65 10.15
C ILE A 24 -0.19 -6.48 9.79
N PRO A 25 -1.38 -6.36 10.40
CA PRO A 25 -2.23 -5.19 10.25
C PRO A 25 -1.47 -3.90 10.57
N LEU A 26 -1.55 -2.91 9.68
CA LEU A 26 -0.86 -1.63 9.82
C LEU A 26 -1.23 -0.93 11.14
N GLN A 27 -2.49 -1.03 11.57
CA GLN A 27 -2.94 -0.47 12.84
C GLN A 27 -2.16 -1.03 14.04
N LYS A 28 -1.90 -2.35 14.08
CA LYS A 28 -1.11 -2.98 15.15
C LYS A 28 0.34 -2.50 15.14
N VAL A 29 0.89 -2.22 13.96
CA VAL A 29 2.23 -1.62 13.84
C VAL A 29 2.23 -0.21 14.41
N LEU A 30 1.25 0.62 14.04
CA LEU A 30 1.11 1.99 14.53
C LEU A 30 0.88 2.09 16.05
N GLU A 31 0.21 1.10 16.64
CA GLU A 31 0.02 0.98 18.09
C GLU A 31 1.34 0.86 18.86
N LYS A 32 2.40 0.29 18.25
CA LYS A 32 3.76 0.21 18.85
C LYS A 32 4.36 1.59 19.15
N ALA A 33 3.98 2.62 18.40
CA ALA A 33 4.41 4.00 18.66
C ALA A 33 3.70 4.64 19.87
N GLY A 34 2.67 3.98 20.42
CA GLY A 34 1.85 4.50 21.52
C GLY A 34 1.13 5.79 21.16
N THR A 35 1.05 6.73 22.11
CA THR A 35 0.43 8.05 21.94
C THR A 35 1.41 9.15 21.53
N SER A 36 2.70 8.84 21.44
CA SER A 36 3.74 9.83 21.12
C SER A 36 3.69 10.22 19.64
N THR A 37 3.33 11.48 19.36
CA THR A 37 3.31 12.03 17.99
C THR A 37 4.67 11.91 17.30
N ARG A 38 5.77 12.14 18.04
CA ARG A 38 7.12 12.01 17.49
C ARG A 38 7.45 10.57 17.08
N ASN A 39 7.07 9.60 17.90
CA ASN A 39 7.32 8.19 17.58
C ASN A 39 6.43 7.74 16.42
N ARG A 40 5.18 8.20 16.36
CA ARG A 40 4.28 7.94 15.23
C ARG A 40 4.84 8.49 13.92
N LEU A 41 5.35 9.72 13.94
CA LEU A 41 5.97 10.31 12.75
C LEU A 41 7.22 9.52 12.31
N LEU A 42 8.09 9.16 13.25
CA LEU A 42 9.28 8.36 12.94
C LEU A 42 8.92 7.00 12.35
N LEU A 43 7.94 6.31 12.95
CA LEU A 43 7.45 5.03 12.46
C LEU A 43 6.80 5.16 11.08
N GLN A 44 6.02 6.20 10.84
CA GLN A 44 5.45 6.47 9.53
C GLN A 44 6.55 6.70 8.49
N THR A 45 7.56 7.52 8.79
CA THR A 45 8.72 7.71 7.90
C THR A 45 9.49 6.42 7.66
N ALA A 46 9.60 5.54 8.67
CA ALA A 46 10.24 4.23 8.51
C ALA A 46 9.41 3.31 7.59
N ILE A 47 8.08 3.31 7.72
CA ILE A 47 7.17 2.59 6.84
C ILE A 47 7.34 3.10 5.40
N ASP A 48 7.24 4.42 5.20
CA ASP A 48 7.35 5.03 3.87
C ASP A 48 8.71 4.69 3.22
N SER A 49 9.80 4.81 3.99
CA SER A 49 11.15 4.44 3.51
C SER A 49 11.27 2.95 3.17
N ALA A 50 10.70 2.06 3.98
CA ALA A 50 10.75 0.63 3.74
C ALA A 50 9.91 0.22 2.52
N LEU A 51 8.78 0.88 2.30
CA LEU A 51 7.99 0.75 1.10
C LEU A 51 8.80 1.21 -0.11
N ASP A 52 9.36 2.42 -0.10
CA ASP A 52 10.14 3.01 -1.19
C ASP A 52 11.35 2.18 -1.63
N LEU A 53 11.98 1.50 -0.67
CA LEU A 53 13.08 0.58 -0.94
C LEU A 53 12.62 -0.81 -1.43
N GLY A 54 11.31 -1.05 -1.49
CA GLY A 54 10.73 -2.36 -1.82
C GLY A 54 11.11 -3.43 -0.80
N LEU A 55 11.25 -3.06 0.48
CA LEU A 55 11.52 -3.99 1.58
C LEU A 55 10.22 -4.51 2.18
N LEU A 56 9.20 -3.65 2.19
CA LEU A 56 7.84 -3.97 2.57
C LEU A 56 6.89 -3.74 1.39
N ASP A 57 5.78 -4.45 1.44
CA ASP A 57 4.59 -4.15 0.66
C ASP A 57 3.46 -3.75 1.62
N LYS A 58 2.63 -2.81 1.18
CA LYS A 58 1.40 -2.41 1.87
C LYS A 58 0.23 -2.84 1.01
N ILE A 59 -0.50 -3.84 1.47
CA ILE A 59 -1.55 -4.52 0.71
C ILE A 59 -2.90 -4.34 1.38
N VAL A 60 -3.95 -4.41 0.57
CA VAL A 60 -5.32 -4.58 1.06
C VAL A 60 -5.52 -6.07 1.33
N GLY A 61 -6.04 -6.39 2.51
CA GLY A 61 -6.36 -7.75 2.91
C GLY A 61 -7.49 -7.78 3.93
N PHE A 62 -7.77 -8.95 4.48
CA PHE A 62 -8.88 -9.17 5.41
C PHE A 62 -8.38 -9.70 6.75
N PRO A 63 -9.01 -9.33 7.87
CA PRO A 63 -8.56 -9.74 9.20
C PRO A 63 -8.77 -11.24 9.46
N LYS A 64 -9.72 -11.87 8.77
CA LYS A 64 -10.09 -13.28 8.95
C LYS A 64 -10.52 -13.89 7.63
N TYR A 65 -10.36 -15.22 7.55
CA TYR A 65 -10.92 -16.04 6.49
C TYR A 65 -11.77 -17.14 7.16
N ILE A 66 -12.99 -17.35 6.65
CA ILE A 66 -13.89 -18.43 7.09
C ILE A 66 -14.08 -19.34 5.88
N ASP A 67 -13.68 -20.60 6.00
CA ASP A 67 -13.72 -21.59 4.91
C ASP A 67 -13.04 -21.10 3.62
N GLY A 68 -11.93 -20.36 3.75
CA GLY A 68 -11.18 -19.78 2.63
C GLY A 68 -11.80 -18.51 2.04
N VAL A 69 -12.94 -18.05 2.57
CA VAL A 69 -13.62 -16.81 2.15
C VAL A 69 -13.21 -15.66 3.06
N PRO A 70 -12.79 -14.49 2.51
CA PRO A 70 -12.49 -13.33 3.33
C PRO A 70 -13.69 -12.88 4.17
N PHE A 71 -13.45 -12.52 5.44
CA PHE A 71 -14.49 -12.09 6.37
C PHE A 71 -14.06 -10.85 7.16
N GLY A 72 -14.95 -9.86 7.20
CA GLY A 72 -14.75 -8.56 7.86
C GLY A 72 -14.40 -7.46 6.86
N ASP A 73 -14.14 -6.27 7.39
CA ASP A 73 -13.77 -5.11 6.57
C ASP A 73 -12.34 -5.26 6.02
N GLU A 74 -12.12 -4.71 4.83
CA GLU A 74 -10.77 -4.57 4.26
C GLU A 74 -9.88 -3.77 5.22
N ILE A 75 -8.64 -4.21 5.38
CA ILE A 75 -7.63 -3.55 6.22
C ILE A 75 -6.31 -3.42 5.48
N TRP A 76 -5.50 -2.44 5.90
CA TRP A 76 -4.11 -2.35 5.49
C TRP A 76 -3.25 -3.37 6.22
N ILE A 77 -2.49 -4.15 5.47
CA ILE A 77 -1.51 -5.12 5.97
C ILE A 77 -0.13 -4.73 5.45
N LEU A 78 0.87 -4.76 6.34
CA LEU A 78 2.28 -4.67 5.96
C LEU A 78 2.87 -6.08 5.89
N ARG A 79 3.58 -6.39 4.81
CA ARG A 79 4.25 -7.68 4.60
C ARG A 79 5.67 -7.46 4.09
N VAL A 80 6.60 -8.33 4.48
CA VAL A 80 7.95 -8.34 3.90
C VAL A 80 7.88 -8.89 2.47
N THR A 81 8.47 -8.16 1.53
CA THR A 81 8.60 -8.61 0.14
C THR A 81 9.64 -9.71 0.03
N THR A 82 9.37 -10.70 -0.82
CA THR A 82 10.39 -11.66 -1.27
C THR A 82 11.43 -11.00 -2.18
N ASP A 83 12.57 -11.66 -2.40
CA ASP A 83 13.59 -11.14 -3.32
C ASP A 83 13.08 -10.96 -4.75
N LYS A 84 12.22 -11.89 -5.22
CA LYS A 84 11.57 -11.80 -6.52
C LYS A 84 10.63 -10.60 -6.62
N GLU A 85 9.83 -10.33 -5.58
CA GLU A 85 8.94 -9.17 -5.54
C GLU A 85 9.72 -7.87 -5.46
N ARG A 86 10.83 -7.85 -4.73
CA ARG A 86 11.73 -6.70 -4.65
C ARG A 86 12.40 -6.41 -5.98
N GLU A 87 12.88 -7.44 -6.68
CA GLU A 87 13.45 -7.30 -8.01
C GLU A 87 12.39 -6.80 -9.01
N TRP A 88 11.19 -7.39 -8.99
CA TRP A 88 10.06 -6.92 -9.78
C TRP A 88 9.76 -5.44 -9.50
N PHE A 89 9.65 -5.05 -8.23
CA PHE A 89 9.37 -3.66 -7.84
C PHE A 89 10.46 -2.69 -8.31
N ARG A 90 11.75 -3.07 -8.20
CA ARG A 90 12.87 -2.24 -8.68
C ARG A 90 12.80 -1.98 -10.18
N ASN A 91 12.38 -2.98 -10.93
CA ASN A 91 12.27 -2.94 -12.39
C ASN A 91 10.99 -2.25 -12.90
N LEU A 92 10.05 -1.89 -12.02
CA LEU A 92 8.87 -1.11 -12.44
C LEU A 92 9.28 0.30 -12.91
N PRO A 93 8.57 0.84 -13.92
CA PRO A 93 8.62 2.26 -14.24
C PRO A 93 8.27 3.14 -13.03
N ASP A 94 8.83 4.34 -12.97
CA ASP A 94 8.66 5.22 -11.81
C ASP A 94 7.22 5.72 -11.67
N GLU A 95 6.52 5.90 -12.80
CA GLU A 95 5.09 6.22 -12.84
C GLU A 95 4.22 5.11 -12.25
N GLU A 96 4.56 3.84 -12.50
CA GLU A 96 3.86 2.68 -11.94
C GLU A 96 4.10 2.56 -10.43
N LYS A 97 5.35 2.79 -9.98
CA LYS A 97 5.67 2.90 -8.55
C LYS A 97 4.87 4.03 -7.90
N ALA A 98 4.73 5.17 -8.58
CA ALA A 98 3.96 6.31 -8.10
C ALA A 98 2.47 5.99 -7.97
N VAL A 99 1.88 5.27 -8.93
CA VAL A 99 0.50 4.77 -8.85
C VAL A 99 0.32 3.90 -7.60
N LEU A 100 1.19 2.89 -7.41
CA LEU A 100 1.13 2.03 -6.22
C LEU A 100 1.18 2.85 -4.93
N ARG A 101 2.07 3.85 -4.85
CA ARG A 101 2.21 4.70 -3.66
C ARG A 101 1.01 5.57 -3.39
N ILE A 102 0.40 6.13 -4.43
CA ILE A 102 -0.81 6.92 -4.28
C ILE A 102 -1.92 6.02 -3.73
N LEU A 103 -2.17 4.89 -4.38
CA LEU A 103 -3.19 3.94 -3.93
C LEU A 103 -2.93 3.43 -2.49
N GLN A 104 -1.69 3.11 -2.15
CA GLN A 104 -1.31 2.69 -0.79
C GLN A 104 -1.48 3.79 0.27
N SER A 105 -1.59 5.06 -0.15
CA SER A 105 -1.84 6.19 0.74
C SER A 105 -3.32 6.55 0.86
N THR A 106 -4.19 6.05 -0.05
CA THR A 106 -5.60 6.45 -0.09
C THR A 106 -6.41 5.77 1.01
N THR A 107 -7.10 6.58 1.80
CA THR A 107 -8.03 6.15 2.86
C THR A 107 -9.41 6.77 2.66
N THR A 108 -9.86 6.88 1.41
CA THR A 108 -11.16 7.47 1.05
C THR A 108 -12.32 6.66 1.65
N ASP A 109 -13.46 7.33 1.90
CA ASP A 109 -14.67 6.82 2.58
C ASP A 109 -15.39 5.65 1.87
N GLY A 110 -14.83 5.10 0.80
CA GLY A 110 -15.36 3.96 0.06
C GLY A 110 -14.53 2.71 0.31
N ARG A 111 -13.66 2.40 -0.65
CA ARG A 111 -12.80 1.21 -0.64
C ARG A 111 -11.36 1.61 -0.29
N ILE A 112 -10.72 0.80 0.55
CA ILE A 112 -9.31 1.03 0.88
C ILE A 112 -8.46 0.83 -0.36
N GLY A 113 -7.51 1.74 -0.58
CA GLY A 113 -6.62 1.63 -1.73
C GLY A 113 -7.30 1.84 -3.07
N SER A 114 -8.42 2.56 -3.10
CA SER A 114 -9.08 2.99 -4.34
C SER A 114 -9.05 4.50 -4.52
N ILE A 115 -9.16 4.95 -5.77
CA ILE A 115 -9.22 6.37 -6.13
C ILE A 115 -9.83 6.55 -7.53
N ARG A 116 -10.49 7.68 -7.78
CA ARG A 116 -10.96 8.06 -9.12
C ARG A 116 -9.79 8.40 -10.05
N GLU A 117 -9.96 8.13 -11.35
CA GLU A 117 -8.98 8.44 -12.39
C GLU A 117 -8.51 9.89 -12.37
N GLU A 118 -9.46 10.83 -12.34
CA GLU A 118 -9.17 12.28 -12.35
C GLU A 118 -8.27 12.70 -11.17
N THR A 119 -8.56 12.16 -9.98
CA THR A 119 -7.80 12.45 -8.77
C THR A 119 -6.43 11.79 -8.84
N LEU A 120 -6.34 10.57 -9.36
CA LEU A 120 -5.07 9.86 -9.53
C LEU A 120 -4.15 10.58 -10.50
N LEU A 121 -4.65 10.97 -11.67
CA LEU A 121 -3.89 11.75 -12.66
C LEU A 121 -3.43 13.09 -12.08
N LEU A 122 -4.28 13.78 -11.33
CA LEU A 122 -3.89 15.01 -10.65
C LEU A 122 -2.77 14.78 -9.62
N MET A 123 -2.85 13.71 -8.84
CA MET A 123 -1.81 13.37 -7.86
C MET A 123 -0.49 12.95 -8.53
N LEU A 124 -0.55 12.22 -9.65
CA LEU A 124 0.61 11.87 -10.46
C LEU A 124 1.26 13.12 -11.06
N LYS A 125 0.46 14.05 -11.59
CA LYS A 125 0.94 15.34 -12.09
C LYS A 125 1.64 16.16 -11.02
N ASN A 126 1.08 16.19 -9.80
CA ASN A 126 1.71 16.86 -8.66
C ASN A 126 3.04 16.22 -8.23
N ARG A 127 3.30 14.98 -8.64
CA ARG A 127 4.58 14.26 -8.44
C ARG A 127 5.52 14.36 -9.65
N GLY A 128 5.15 15.13 -10.69
CA GLY A 128 5.98 15.35 -11.87
C GLY A 128 5.69 14.40 -13.04
N PHE A 129 4.66 13.58 -12.96
CA PHE A 129 4.25 12.67 -14.05
C PHE A 129 3.08 13.29 -14.83
N ASP A 130 3.37 13.86 -16.00
CA ASP A 130 2.34 14.40 -16.91
C ASP A 130 1.85 13.29 -17.84
N LEU A 131 0.76 12.63 -17.47
CA LEU A 131 0.23 11.44 -18.13
C LEU A 131 -1.21 11.69 -18.59
N GLU A 132 -1.55 11.17 -19.77
CA GLU A 132 -2.93 11.19 -20.27
C GLU A 132 -3.78 10.04 -19.71
N PHE A 133 -3.13 8.93 -19.33
CA PHE A 133 -3.77 7.72 -18.81
C PHE A 133 -3.01 7.21 -17.59
N VAL A 134 -3.74 6.58 -16.66
CA VAL A 134 -3.13 5.92 -15.50
C VAL A 134 -2.47 4.61 -15.95
N PRO A 135 -1.18 4.39 -15.66
CA PRO A 135 -0.52 3.13 -15.96
C PRO A 135 -1.04 2.03 -15.02
N ILE A 136 -1.45 0.90 -15.58
CA ILE A 136 -1.90 -0.27 -14.83
C ILE A 136 -0.69 -1.08 -14.41
N VAL A 137 -0.58 -1.33 -13.10
CA VAL A 137 0.47 -2.21 -12.56
C VAL A 137 -0.04 -3.65 -12.55
N PRO A 138 0.55 -4.57 -13.35
CA PRO A 138 0.03 -5.91 -13.52
C PRO A 138 -0.13 -6.66 -12.20
N ASN A 139 -1.29 -7.31 -12.00
CA ASN A 139 -1.64 -8.10 -10.81
C ASN A 139 -1.64 -7.32 -9.48
N LYS A 140 -1.52 -5.98 -9.51
CA LYS A 140 -1.56 -5.14 -8.31
C LYS A 140 -2.61 -4.04 -8.39
N VAL A 141 -2.89 -3.55 -9.59
CA VAL A 141 -3.87 -2.49 -9.82
C VAL A 141 -4.87 -2.98 -10.85
N GLU A 142 -6.15 -2.79 -10.55
CA GLU A 142 -7.26 -2.99 -11.47
C GLU A 142 -8.06 -1.69 -11.58
N ASP A 143 -8.88 -1.62 -12.63
CA ASP A 143 -9.81 -0.52 -12.84
C ASP A 143 -11.24 -1.01 -13.07
N GLU A 144 -12.20 -0.19 -12.66
CA GLU A 144 -13.63 -0.43 -12.89
C GLU A 144 -14.34 0.86 -13.26
N PHE A 145 -15.44 0.74 -14.02
CA PHE A 145 -16.33 1.86 -14.30
C PHE A 145 -17.56 1.77 -13.42
N THR A 146 -17.80 2.82 -12.63
CA THR A 146 -18.97 2.94 -11.75
C THR A 146 -19.87 4.07 -12.25
N LEU A 147 -21.19 3.89 -12.12
CA LEU A 147 -22.14 4.95 -12.45
C LEU A 147 -22.34 5.84 -11.22
N GLU A 148 -21.90 7.10 -11.31
CA GLU A 148 -22.06 8.12 -10.26
C GLU A 148 -22.71 9.35 -10.86
N ASP A 149 -23.79 9.84 -10.26
CA ASP A 149 -24.53 11.02 -10.74
C ASP A 149 -24.85 10.98 -12.25
N LYS A 150 -25.22 9.79 -12.74
CA LYS A 150 -25.51 9.49 -14.16
C LYS A 150 -24.30 9.63 -15.11
N ARG A 151 -23.08 9.60 -14.58
CA ARG A 151 -21.83 9.61 -15.35
C ARG A 151 -21.05 8.33 -15.05
N LEU A 152 -20.41 7.78 -16.09
CA LEU A 152 -19.43 6.72 -15.88
C LEU A 152 -18.16 7.35 -15.33
N VAL A 153 -17.76 6.91 -14.14
CA VAL A 153 -16.54 7.33 -13.46
C VAL A 153 -15.63 6.12 -13.39
N ARG A 154 -14.39 6.28 -13.84
CA ARG A 154 -13.38 5.23 -13.77
C ARG A 154 -12.66 5.29 -12.43
N TRP A 155 -12.62 4.16 -11.76
CA TRP A 155 -11.94 3.94 -10.49
C TRP A 155 -10.75 3.01 -10.69
N PHE A 156 -9.70 3.24 -9.91
CA PHE A 156 -8.54 2.37 -9.81
C PHE A 156 -8.44 1.88 -8.39
N TYR A 157 -8.10 0.61 -8.19
CA TYR A 157 -7.97 0.02 -6.87
C TYR A 157 -6.82 -0.98 -6.79
N LEU A 158 -6.23 -1.12 -5.60
CA LEU A 158 -5.32 -2.20 -5.31
C LEU A 158 -6.08 -3.53 -5.28
N VAL A 159 -5.57 -4.51 -6.01
CA VAL A 159 -6.08 -5.88 -5.93
C VAL A 159 -5.78 -6.43 -4.53
N PRO A 160 -6.80 -6.85 -3.75
CA PRO A 160 -6.56 -7.47 -2.47
C PRO A 160 -5.68 -8.71 -2.62
N SER A 161 -4.67 -8.85 -1.77
CA SER A 161 -3.88 -10.07 -1.75
C SER A 161 -4.66 -11.12 -0.98
N ASN A 162 -5.03 -12.21 -1.64
CA ASN A 162 -5.41 -13.42 -0.91
C ASN A 162 -4.16 -13.96 -0.18
N PRO A 163 -4.29 -14.50 1.04
CA PRO A 163 -3.22 -15.29 1.62
C PRO A 163 -2.92 -16.46 0.68
N PRO A 164 -1.67 -16.89 0.57
CA PRO A 164 -1.38 -18.15 -0.10
C PRO A 164 -2.15 -19.27 0.59
N SER A 165 -2.95 -19.98 -0.20
CA SER A 165 -3.55 -21.27 0.13
C SER A 165 -2.49 -22.33 0.44
#